data_AF-A0A849TCC8-F1
#
_entry.id   AF-A0A849TCC8-F1
#
_cell.length_a   1.000
_cell.length_b   1.000
_cell.length_c   1.000
_cell.angle_alpha   90.00
_cell.angle_beta   90.00
_cell.angle_gamma   90.00
#
_symmetry.space_group_name_H-M   'P 1'
#
loop_
_entity.id
_entity.type
_entity.pdbx_description
1 polymer ?
#
loop_
_entity_poly.entity_id
_entity_poly.type
_entity_poly.pdbx_seq_one_letter_code
_entity_poly.pdbx_strand_id
1 'polypeptide(L)'
;LVTDPDATPPPFWQLKAWLLGGSEIATRAALFDEADYTGAITTDLFGEDRYFTDGDEFWRLQNAAITALHEKFIASGWKGVRVVPPSERFEAWDHEPATKAQGGSVVIDVEPDGTVTVHKGIRWRGSKSRNDHSTASEGETEDSEPTVIVRPELSAPLANLVDLVRHSAVRLAVADAPEVALRLALAHMIGGSRLWTVEAEPQAPANEAIAAWRETLPSRQAFDTKRTEALSALGLEDEPLVAFDASGARTVAVFTRLMEIPDKDVLRLLAVVMAEALSTGTILVDSLGALLNVDVGTAWQADDLFFDLVRDREVVSAMLTDVIGETAARSYLTDTGTKKKALIRKALNGDGRTKAGPWLPRYMRFPLARYTDRPLTARGTHVG
;
A
#
# COMPACT_ATOMS: atom_id res chain seq x y z
N LEU A 1 13.52 -38.45 -21.24
CA LEU A 1 13.56 -39.69 -22.06
C LEU A 1 12.82 -39.63 -23.41
N VAL A 2 11.70 -38.91 -23.59
CA VAL A 2 11.03 -38.80 -24.93
C VAL A 2 11.50 -37.57 -25.73
N THR A 3 11.88 -36.47 -25.06
CA THR A 3 12.37 -35.23 -25.69
C THR A 3 13.75 -34.76 -25.22
N ASP A 4 14.27 -35.35 -24.15
CA ASP A 4 15.58 -35.04 -23.54
C ASP A 4 16.21 -36.38 -23.06
N PRO A 5 17.45 -36.74 -23.44
CA PRO A 5 18.08 -38.00 -23.03
C PRO A 5 18.64 -37.99 -21.60
N ASP A 6 19.04 -36.82 -21.06
CA ASP A 6 19.72 -36.68 -19.76
C ASP A 6 18.75 -36.45 -18.59
N ALA A 7 17.47 -36.22 -18.89
CA ALA A 7 16.42 -36.02 -17.89
C ALA A 7 16.09 -37.30 -17.08
N THR A 8 16.57 -37.34 -15.83
CA THR A 8 16.22 -38.34 -14.80
C THR A 8 14.70 -38.51 -14.67
N PRO A 9 14.16 -39.75 -14.71
CA PRO A 9 12.72 -39.97 -14.55
C PRO A 9 12.25 -39.60 -13.13
N PRO A 10 11.05 -39.02 -12.97
CA PRO A 10 10.49 -38.69 -11.66
C PRO A 10 10.11 -39.95 -10.87
N PRO A 11 9.93 -39.85 -9.55
CA PRO A 11 9.44 -40.97 -8.74
C PRO A 11 8.06 -41.45 -9.21
N PHE A 12 7.78 -42.74 -8.97
CA PHE A 12 6.57 -43.44 -9.44
C PHE A 12 5.25 -42.66 -9.25
N TRP A 13 5.05 -42.00 -8.09
CA TRP A 13 3.84 -41.24 -7.77
C TRP A 13 3.70 -39.90 -8.53
N GLN A 14 4.69 -39.52 -9.33
CA GLN A 14 4.66 -38.37 -10.26
C GLN A 14 4.75 -38.80 -11.73
N LEU A 15 4.90 -40.10 -12.02
CA LEU A 15 5.16 -40.59 -13.38
C LEU A 15 3.98 -40.35 -14.33
N LYS A 16 2.74 -40.54 -13.87
CA LYS A 16 1.53 -40.28 -14.68
C LYS A 16 1.33 -38.78 -14.94
N ALA A 17 1.44 -37.93 -13.92
CA ALA A 17 1.48 -36.47 -14.08
C ALA A 17 2.55 -36.01 -15.08
N TRP A 18 3.78 -36.56 -15.02
CA TRP A 18 4.88 -36.23 -15.93
C TRP A 18 4.64 -36.67 -17.38
N LEU A 19 4.02 -37.84 -17.58
CA LEU A 19 3.58 -38.29 -18.92
C LEU A 19 2.46 -37.43 -19.51
N LEU A 20 1.73 -36.68 -18.68
CA LEU A 20 0.64 -35.77 -19.04
C LEU A 20 1.05 -34.28 -18.97
N GLY A 21 2.32 -33.98 -19.23
CA GLY A 21 2.80 -32.59 -19.31
C GLY A 21 3.03 -31.87 -17.97
N GLY A 22 2.88 -32.57 -16.85
CA GLY A 22 3.21 -32.08 -15.50
C GLY A 22 2.07 -32.18 -14.47
N SER A 23 0.84 -32.46 -14.90
CA SER A 23 -0.36 -32.47 -14.05
C SER A 23 -1.47 -33.35 -14.64
N GLU A 24 -2.18 -34.11 -13.79
CA GLU A 24 -3.24 -35.04 -14.22
C GLU A 24 -4.59 -34.32 -14.42
N ILE A 25 -4.65 -33.42 -15.40
CA ILE A 25 -5.85 -32.61 -15.68
C ILE A 25 -6.82 -33.39 -16.58
N ALA A 26 -7.94 -33.83 -16.01
CA ALA A 26 -8.98 -34.57 -16.73
C ALA A 26 -9.90 -33.63 -17.53
N THR A 27 -10.41 -34.06 -18.70
CA THR A 27 -11.24 -33.18 -19.55
C THR A 27 -12.51 -32.70 -18.87
N ARG A 28 -13.05 -33.50 -17.93
CA ARG A 28 -14.21 -33.14 -17.08
C ARG A 28 -13.99 -31.95 -16.14
N ALA A 29 -12.76 -31.44 -16.01
CA ALA A 29 -12.42 -30.25 -15.23
C ALA A 29 -12.47 -28.93 -16.05
N ALA A 30 -12.56 -29.02 -17.38
CA ALA A 30 -12.60 -27.83 -18.24
C ALA A 30 -13.90 -27.01 -18.07
N LEU A 31 -13.76 -25.69 -18.00
CA LEU A 31 -14.86 -24.71 -18.07
C LEU A 31 -15.10 -24.17 -19.49
N PHE A 32 -14.19 -24.46 -20.43
CA PHE A 32 -14.24 -24.10 -21.84
C PHE A 32 -14.70 -25.30 -22.68
N ASP A 33 -15.04 -25.08 -23.96
CA ASP A 33 -15.43 -26.17 -24.87
C ASP A 33 -14.20 -26.99 -25.26
N GLU A 34 -14.28 -28.32 -25.22
CA GLU A 34 -13.17 -29.20 -25.62
C GLU A 34 -12.74 -28.94 -27.07
N ALA A 35 -13.63 -28.42 -27.93
CA ALA A 35 -13.33 -28.02 -29.30
C ALA A 35 -12.38 -26.79 -29.42
N ASP A 36 -12.23 -25.98 -28.37
CA ASP A 36 -11.28 -24.85 -28.34
C ASP A 36 -9.83 -25.30 -28.04
N TYR A 37 -9.64 -26.56 -27.61
CA TYR A 37 -8.32 -27.10 -27.26
C TYR A 37 -7.60 -27.68 -28.48
N THR A 38 -6.43 -27.10 -28.81
CA THR A 38 -5.62 -27.53 -29.98
C THR A 38 -4.51 -28.52 -29.66
N GLY A 39 -4.33 -28.89 -28.38
CA GLY A 39 -3.37 -29.90 -27.94
C GLY A 39 -3.88 -31.34 -28.11
N ALA A 40 -3.03 -32.32 -27.78
CA ALA A 40 -3.45 -33.72 -27.75
C ALA A 40 -4.19 -34.07 -26.45
N ILE A 41 -5.10 -35.05 -26.54
CA ILE A 41 -5.84 -35.60 -25.41
C ILE A 41 -5.54 -37.10 -25.35
N THR A 42 -5.04 -37.55 -24.21
CA THR A 42 -4.66 -38.94 -23.94
C THR A 42 -5.72 -39.61 -23.07
N THR A 43 -6.11 -40.83 -23.40
CA THR A 43 -6.98 -41.66 -22.54
C THR A 43 -6.15 -42.53 -21.61
N ASP A 44 -6.74 -43.03 -20.53
CA ASP A 44 -6.17 -44.19 -19.84
C ASP A 44 -6.23 -45.47 -20.69
N LEU A 45 -5.74 -46.60 -20.13
CA LEU A 45 -5.66 -47.90 -20.79
C LEU A 45 -7.01 -48.62 -21.00
N PHE A 46 -8.09 -48.09 -20.41
CA PHE A 46 -9.45 -48.63 -20.48
C PHE A 46 -10.42 -47.71 -21.23
N GLY A 47 -10.04 -46.44 -21.43
CA GLY A 47 -10.83 -45.41 -22.11
C GLY A 47 -11.82 -44.69 -21.18
N GLU A 48 -11.69 -44.83 -19.86
CA GLU A 48 -12.66 -44.29 -18.89
C GLU A 48 -12.36 -42.82 -18.55
N ASP A 49 -11.13 -42.50 -18.15
CA ASP A 49 -10.65 -41.11 -18.01
C ASP A 49 -9.97 -40.61 -19.30
N ARG A 50 -10.11 -39.30 -19.53
CA ARG A 50 -9.49 -38.54 -20.63
C ARG A 50 -8.72 -37.36 -20.03
N TYR A 51 -7.48 -37.14 -20.46
CA TYR A 51 -6.55 -36.17 -19.90
C TYR A 51 -5.93 -35.28 -20.98
N PHE A 52 -5.76 -33.99 -20.69
CA PHE A 52 -5.00 -33.06 -21.54
C PHE A 52 -3.49 -33.33 -21.47
N THR A 53 -2.74 -33.12 -22.55
CA THR A 53 -1.27 -33.33 -22.55
C THR A 53 -0.43 -32.05 -22.52
N ASP A 54 -1.01 -30.93 -22.96
CA ASP A 54 -0.43 -29.59 -22.81
C ASP A 54 -1.18 -28.84 -21.71
N GLY A 55 -0.51 -28.66 -20.58
CA GLY A 55 -1.03 -27.97 -19.40
C GLY A 55 -0.99 -26.44 -19.51
N ASP A 56 -0.04 -25.85 -20.24
CA ASP A 56 0.04 -24.40 -20.40
C ASP A 56 -1.10 -23.90 -21.30
N GLU A 57 -1.42 -24.65 -22.37
CA GLU A 57 -2.59 -24.38 -23.23
C GLU A 57 -3.92 -24.62 -22.50
N PHE A 58 -4.01 -25.66 -21.66
CA PHE A 58 -5.17 -25.86 -20.78
C PHE A 58 -5.36 -24.65 -19.86
N TRP A 59 -4.32 -24.23 -19.13
CA TRP A 59 -4.42 -23.11 -18.19
C TRP A 59 -4.69 -21.78 -18.89
N ARG A 60 -4.23 -21.59 -20.14
CA ARG A 60 -4.59 -20.43 -20.98
C ARG A 60 -6.10 -20.36 -21.23
N LEU A 61 -6.72 -21.46 -21.64
CA LEU A 61 -8.16 -21.55 -21.91
C LEU A 61 -9.00 -21.52 -20.62
N GLN A 62 -8.58 -22.26 -19.59
CA GLN A 62 -9.25 -22.28 -18.28
C GLN A 62 -9.25 -20.89 -17.63
N ASN A 63 -8.14 -20.14 -17.70
CA ASN A 63 -8.09 -18.77 -17.19
C ASN A 63 -8.98 -17.79 -17.98
N ALA A 64 -9.16 -18.00 -19.29
CA ALA A 64 -10.12 -17.22 -20.08
C ALA A 64 -11.57 -17.54 -19.66
N ALA A 65 -11.92 -18.81 -19.46
CA ALA A 65 -13.25 -19.22 -18.99
C ALA A 65 -13.55 -18.74 -17.56
N ILE A 66 -12.58 -18.84 -16.64
CA ILE A 66 -12.68 -18.28 -15.28
C ILE A 66 -12.87 -16.76 -15.33
N THR A 67 -12.19 -16.07 -16.25
CA THR A 67 -12.37 -14.62 -16.44
C THR A 67 -13.80 -14.29 -16.90
N ALA A 68 -14.33 -14.98 -17.91
CA ALA A 68 -15.70 -14.76 -18.39
C ALA A 68 -16.75 -15.07 -17.29
N LEU A 69 -16.48 -16.07 -16.44
CA LEU A 69 -17.30 -16.41 -15.28
C LEU A 69 -17.25 -15.32 -14.19
N HIS A 70 -16.07 -14.74 -13.94
CA HIS A 70 -15.84 -13.62 -13.02
C HIS A 70 -16.59 -12.35 -13.48
N GLU A 71 -16.42 -11.96 -14.75
CA GLU A 71 -17.14 -10.85 -15.38
C GLU A 71 -18.66 -11.04 -15.31
N LYS A 72 -19.16 -12.26 -15.57
CA LYS A 72 -20.58 -12.62 -15.47
C LYS A 72 -21.14 -12.41 -14.05
N PHE A 73 -20.36 -12.64 -13.00
CA PHE A 73 -20.79 -12.35 -11.62
C PHE A 73 -20.73 -10.85 -11.29
N ILE A 74 -19.74 -10.10 -11.78
CA ILE A 74 -19.69 -8.63 -11.63
C ILE A 74 -20.87 -7.98 -12.36
N ALA A 75 -21.14 -8.36 -13.62
CA ALA A 75 -22.30 -7.91 -14.38
C ALA A 75 -23.64 -8.32 -13.74
N SER A 76 -23.66 -9.42 -12.98
CA SER A 76 -24.80 -9.82 -12.13
C SER A 76 -24.96 -8.96 -10.86
N GLY A 77 -24.12 -7.94 -10.64
CA GLY A 77 -24.20 -7.03 -9.49
C GLY A 77 -23.64 -7.59 -8.18
N TRP A 78 -22.65 -8.49 -8.23
CA TRP A 78 -21.88 -8.88 -7.05
C TRP A 78 -20.68 -7.94 -6.86
N LYS A 79 -20.60 -7.26 -5.72
CA LYS A 79 -19.54 -6.25 -5.46
C LYS A 79 -18.17 -6.85 -5.12
N GLY A 80 -18.13 -8.05 -4.57
CA GLY A 80 -16.90 -8.81 -4.37
C GLY A 80 -16.96 -10.12 -5.15
N VAL A 81 -16.09 -10.28 -6.14
CA VAL A 81 -15.89 -11.54 -6.86
C VAL A 81 -14.40 -11.84 -6.84
N ARG A 82 -14.00 -12.93 -6.16
CA ARG A 82 -12.60 -13.33 -5.96
C ARG A 82 -12.35 -14.68 -6.60
N VAL A 83 -11.24 -14.81 -7.31
CA VAL A 83 -10.69 -16.12 -7.70
C VAL A 83 -9.67 -16.55 -6.64
N VAL A 84 -9.80 -17.78 -6.17
CA VAL A 84 -8.86 -18.45 -5.27
C VAL A 84 -8.06 -19.43 -6.15
N PRO A 85 -6.73 -19.26 -6.30
CA PRO A 85 -5.92 -20.04 -7.23
C PRO A 85 -5.51 -21.40 -6.63
N PRO A 86 -5.05 -22.38 -7.45
CA PRO A 86 -4.57 -23.70 -6.98
C PRO A 86 -3.40 -23.71 -5.99
N SER A 87 -2.80 -22.55 -5.73
CA SER A 87 -1.76 -22.36 -4.70
C SER A 87 -2.32 -21.79 -3.40
N GLU A 88 -3.63 -21.80 -3.24
CA GLU A 88 -4.42 -21.42 -2.07
C GLU A 88 -5.43 -22.53 -1.78
N ARG A 89 -6.04 -22.50 -0.60
CA ARG A 89 -7.10 -23.42 -0.21
C ARG A 89 -8.29 -22.59 0.27
N PHE A 90 -9.47 -22.80 -0.30
CA PHE A 90 -10.67 -22.13 0.17
C PHE A 90 -11.19 -22.78 1.46
N GLU A 91 -10.89 -22.15 2.59
CA GLU A 91 -11.38 -22.62 3.90
C GLU A 91 -12.84 -22.15 4.11
N ALA A 92 -13.76 -22.99 3.67
CA ALA A 92 -15.21 -22.72 3.66
C ALA A 92 -15.80 -22.45 5.08
N TRP A 93 -15.14 -22.91 6.16
CA TRP A 93 -15.59 -22.69 7.54
C TRP A 93 -15.36 -21.26 8.05
N ASP A 94 -14.45 -20.49 7.44
CA ASP A 94 -14.19 -19.08 7.79
C ASP A 94 -15.16 -18.12 7.09
N HIS A 95 -16.20 -18.67 6.45
CA HIS A 95 -17.22 -17.96 5.68
C HIS A 95 -18.63 -18.29 6.17
N GLU A 96 -19.56 -17.35 5.99
CA GLU A 96 -20.96 -17.51 6.36
C GLU A 96 -21.93 -17.04 5.25
N PRO A 97 -23.16 -17.58 5.16
CA PRO A 97 -24.10 -17.20 4.11
C PRO A 97 -24.54 -15.73 4.22
N ALA A 98 -24.43 -14.98 3.13
CA ALA A 98 -24.77 -13.56 3.06
C ALA A 98 -25.38 -13.19 1.70
N THR A 99 -26.49 -12.44 1.71
CA THR A 99 -27.10 -11.94 0.47
C THR A 99 -26.28 -10.79 -0.14
N LYS A 100 -26.54 -10.46 -1.43
CA LYS A 100 -25.96 -9.29 -2.10
C LYS A 100 -26.12 -7.99 -1.29
N ALA A 101 -27.28 -7.81 -0.64
CA ALA A 101 -27.58 -6.62 0.14
C ALA A 101 -26.75 -6.53 1.44
N GLN A 102 -26.38 -7.67 2.02
CA GLN A 102 -25.57 -7.79 3.25
C GLN A 102 -24.04 -7.75 2.97
N GLY A 103 -23.64 -7.40 1.74
CA GLY A 103 -22.23 -7.40 1.33
C GLY A 103 -21.66 -8.79 1.05
N GLY A 104 -22.50 -9.80 0.76
CA GLY A 104 -22.04 -11.12 0.33
C GLY A 104 -21.24 -11.05 -0.99
N SER A 105 -20.21 -11.88 -1.08
CA SER A 105 -19.32 -12.04 -2.22
C SER A 105 -19.55 -13.37 -2.95
N VAL A 106 -18.83 -13.54 -4.06
CA VAL A 106 -18.66 -14.82 -4.76
C VAL A 106 -17.18 -15.18 -4.75
N VAL A 107 -16.87 -16.41 -4.35
CA VAL A 107 -15.55 -17.01 -4.51
C VAL A 107 -15.61 -18.07 -5.59
N ILE A 108 -14.69 -17.99 -6.55
CA ILE A 108 -14.41 -19.01 -7.56
C ILE A 108 -13.15 -19.71 -7.09
N ASP A 109 -13.29 -20.90 -6.50
CA ASP A 109 -12.18 -21.74 -6.05
C ASP A 109 -11.72 -22.65 -7.19
N VAL A 110 -10.41 -22.83 -7.32
CA VAL A 110 -9.77 -23.50 -8.47
C VAL A 110 -8.74 -24.49 -7.95
N GLU A 111 -8.99 -25.78 -8.14
CA GLU A 111 -8.17 -26.87 -7.62
C GLU A 111 -6.98 -27.21 -8.55
N PRO A 112 -5.92 -27.87 -8.03
CA PRO A 112 -4.72 -28.23 -8.82
C PRO A 112 -4.95 -29.21 -9.98
N ASP A 113 -6.08 -29.93 -9.99
CA ASP A 113 -6.50 -30.80 -11.10
C ASP A 113 -7.25 -30.03 -12.21
N GLY A 114 -7.45 -28.72 -12.03
CA GLY A 114 -8.22 -27.85 -12.92
C GLY A 114 -9.68 -27.63 -12.52
N THR A 115 -10.22 -28.40 -11.56
CA THR A 115 -11.63 -28.34 -11.15
C THR A 115 -11.99 -26.96 -10.56
N VAL A 116 -13.17 -26.42 -10.88
CA VAL A 116 -13.61 -25.09 -10.43
C VAL A 116 -14.94 -25.15 -9.68
N THR A 117 -14.93 -24.69 -8.43
CA THR A 117 -16.10 -24.64 -7.55
C THR A 117 -16.51 -23.20 -7.26
N VAL A 118 -17.81 -22.88 -7.35
CA VAL A 118 -18.31 -21.50 -7.16
C VAL A 118 -19.11 -21.38 -5.85
N HIS A 119 -18.50 -20.76 -4.85
CA HIS A 119 -19.12 -20.44 -3.57
C HIS A 119 -19.77 -19.05 -3.64
N LYS A 120 -21.09 -19.01 -3.78
CA LYS A 120 -21.87 -17.80 -4.08
C LYS A 120 -22.71 -17.35 -2.88
N GLY A 121 -22.62 -16.06 -2.53
CA GLY A 121 -23.42 -15.49 -1.44
C GLY A 121 -22.83 -15.82 -0.08
N ILE A 122 -21.54 -15.53 0.10
CA ILE A 122 -20.79 -15.78 1.32
C ILE A 122 -20.10 -14.49 1.82
N ARG A 123 -19.85 -14.40 3.12
CA ARG A 123 -19.11 -13.28 3.74
C ARG A 123 -18.00 -13.86 4.63
N TRP A 124 -16.83 -13.22 4.62
CA TRP A 124 -15.71 -13.61 5.49
C TRP A 124 -16.06 -13.26 6.94
N ARG A 125 -15.99 -14.25 7.83
CA ARG A 125 -16.35 -14.13 9.25
C ARG A 125 -15.26 -13.44 10.10
N GLY A 126 -14.03 -13.41 9.60
CA GLY A 126 -12.86 -13.07 10.39
C GLY A 126 -12.27 -14.32 11.05
N SER A 127 -10.94 -14.47 10.95
CA SER A 127 -10.24 -15.51 11.70
C SER A 127 -10.11 -15.08 13.15
N LYS A 128 -10.64 -15.88 14.10
CA LYS A 128 -10.25 -15.75 15.51
C LYS A 128 -8.76 -16.05 15.61
N SER A 129 -7.95 -15.08 16.07
CA SER A 129 -6.50 -15.29 16.22
C SER A 129 -6.26 -16.53 17.09
N ARG A 130 -5.57 -17.52 16.52
CA ARG A 130 -5.10 -18.71 17.26
C ARG A 130 -3.82 -18.46 18.06
N ASN A 131 -3.23 -17.26 17.92
CA ASN A 131 -2.14 -16.77 18.75
C ASN A 131 -2.63 -15.58 19.57
N ASP A 132 -3.19 -15.86 20.74
CA ASP A 132 -2.79 -15.13 21.94
C ASP A 132 -2.70 -16.11 23.12
N HIS A 133 -1.50 -16.23 23.66
CA HIS A 133 -1.20 -16.96 24.90
C HIS A 133 -0.45 -16.01 25.85
N SER A 134 -1.02 -14.81 26.04
CA SER A 134 -0.62 -13.89 27.10
C SER A 134 -1.81 -13.62 28.04
N THR A 135 -1.63 -14.08 29.29
CA THR A 135 -2.33 -13.64 30.52
C THR A 135 -3.81 -13.27 30.43
N ALA A 136 -4.67 -14.15 30.94
CA ALA A 136 -6.03 -13.76 31.34
C ALA A 136 -5.97 -12.71 32.47
N SER A 137 -6.76 -11.64 32.32
CA SER A 137 -7.24 -10.79 33.42
C SER A 137 -8.75 -10.75 33.33
N GLU A 138 -9.44 -11.26 34.35
CA GLU A 138 -10.90 -11.32 34.38
C GLU A 138 -11.49 -9.90 34.47
N GLY A 139 -12.56 -9.64 33.70
CA GLY A 139 -13.09 -8.30 33.48
C GLY A 139 -14.25 -8.33 32.49
N GLU A 140 -15.31 -9.07 32.83
CA GLU A 140 -16.48 -9.27 31.96
C GLU A 140 -17.18 -7.94 31.62
N THR A 141 -17.31 -7.67 30.32
CA THR A 141 -18.26 -6.69 29.78
C THR A 141 -18.89 -7.27 28.52
N GLU A 142 -20.01 -7.98 28.69
CA GLU A 142 -20.88 -8.42 27.59
C GLU A 142 -21.62 -7.21 26.99
N ASP A 143 -20.98 -6.51 26.05
CA ASP A 143 -21.63 -5.93 24.85
C ASP A 143 -20.58 -5.22 23.99
N SER A 144 -19.81 -6.00 23.24
CA SER A 144 -19.07 -5.49 22.07
C SER A 144 -19.20 -6.48 20.93
N GLU A 145 -19.76 -6.03 19.80
CA GLU A 145 -19.75 -6.81 18.57
C GLU A 145 -18.29 -7.16 18.22
N PRO A 146 -18.00 -8.40 17.78
CA PRO A 146 -16.64 -8.80 17.48
C PRO A 146 -16.09 -7.93 16.33
N THR A 147 -15.20 -7.00 16.68
CA THR A 147 -14.63 -6.05 15.74
C THR A 147 -13.88 -6.81 14.64
N VAL A 148 -14.47 -6.84 13.44
CA VAL A 148 -13.92 -7.59 12.32
C VAL A 148 -12.60 -6.95 11.91
N ILE A 149 -11.50 -7.57 12.34
CA ILE A 149 -10.14 -7.12 12.02
C ILE A 149 -9.89 -7.36 10.52
N VAL A 150 -10.28 -6.38 9.71
CA VAL A 150 -9.99 -6.37 8.28
C VAL A 150 -8.49 -6.23 8.12
N ARG A 151 -7.83 -7.31 7.65
CA ARG A 151 -6.40 -7.31 7.34
C ARG A 151 -6.06 -6.12 6.43
N PRO A 152 -5.09 -5.26 6.79
CA PRO A 152 -4.71 -4.13 5.96
C PRO A 152 -4.05 -4.56 4.65
N GLU A 153 -4.02 -3.66 3.69
CA GLU A 153 -3.38 -3.87 2.38
C GLU A 153 -1.85 -3.84 2.47
N LEU A 154 -1.30 -2.89 3.23
CA LEU A 154 0.13 -2.80 3.53
C LEU A 154 0.44 -3.53 4.84
N SER A 155 1.46 -4.39 4.80
CA SER A 155 2.13 -4.83 6.03
C SER A 155 2.97 -3.67 6.60
N ALA A 156 3.19 -3.61 7.91
CA ALA A 156 3.93 -2.51 8.53
C ALA A 156 5.34 -2.29 7.91
N PRO A 157 6.14 -3.33 7.57
CA PRO A 157 7.40 -3.12 6.84
C PRO A 157 7.21 -2.52 5.44
N LEU A 158 6.17 -2.91 4.70
CA LEU A 158 5.88 -2.37 3.37
C LEU A 158 5.41 -0.91 3.46
N ALA A 159 4.57 -0.58 4.44
CA ALA A 159 4.15 0.79 4.71
C ALA A 159 5.36 1.69 5.02
N ASN A 160 6.26 1.24 5.90
CA ASN A 160 7.48 1.97 6.23
C ASN A 160 8.40 2.17 5.01
N LEU A 161 8.53 1.18 4.11
CA LEU A 161 9.27 1.36 2.84
C LEU A 161 8.60 2.42 1.97
N VAL A 162 7.27 2.36 1.81
CA VAL A 162 6.50 3.34 1.05
C VAL A 162 6.67 4.75 1.62
N ASP A 163 6.53 4.93 2.94
CA ASP A 163 6.68 6.22 3.61
C ASP A 163 8.09 6.80 3.43
N LEU A 164 9.14 5.97 3.53
CA LEU A 164 10.54 6.41 3.33
C LEU A 164 10.84 6.82 1.88
N VAL A 165 10.31 6.09 0.89
CA VAL A 165 10.51 6.41 -0.54
C VAL A 165 9.72 7.66 -0.94
N ARG A 166 8.48 7.83 -0.45
CA ARG A 166 7.69 9.05 -0.65
C ARG A 166 8.38 10.25 -0.01
N HIS A 167 8.83 10.10 1.24
CA HIS A 167 9.47 11.16 2.01
C HIS A 167 10.79 11.61 1.39
N SER A 168 11.65 10.70 0.91
CA SER A 168 12.94 11.09 0.34
C SER A 168 12.79 11.94 -0.93
N ALA A 169 11.83 11.60 -1.80
CA ALA A 169 11.52 12.39 -3.00
C ALA A 169 10.92 13.76 -2.66
N VAL A 170 10.00 13.83 -1.69
CA VAL A 170 9.39 15.09 -1.22
C VAL A 170 10.40 15.98 -0.49
N ARG A 171 11.28 15.39 0.34
CA ARG A 171 12.38 16.09 1.01
C ARG A 171 13.32 16.75 0.01
N LEU A 172 13.73 16.06 -1.05
CA LEU A 172 14.53 16.66 -2.12
C LEU A 172 13.78 17.82 -2.79
N ALA A 173 12.51 17.62 -3.18
CA ALA A 173 11.72 18.66 -3.82
C ALA A 173 11.48 19.91 -2.93
N VAL A 174 11.40 19.75 -1.61
CA VAL A 174 11.30 20.88 -0.65
C VAL A 174 12.64 21.60 -0.51
N ALA A 175 13.77 20.88 -0.48
CA ALA A 175 15.11 21.47 -0.47
C ALA A 175 15.40 22.30 -1.74
N ASP A 176 14.92 21.84 -2.90
CA ASP A 176 15.02 22.57 -4.17
C ASP A 176 13.98 23.71 -4.32
N ALA A 177 13.02 23.83 -3.40
CA ALA A 177 11.96 24.86 -3.41
C ALA A 177 11.99 25.83 -2.21
N PRO A 178 13.02 26.71 -2.05
CA PRO A 178 13.14 27.66 -0.95
C PRO A 178 11.92 28.53 -0.66
N GLU A 179 11.15 28.92 -1.67
CA GLU A 179 9.90 29.68 -1.51
C GLU A 179 8.81 28.86 -0.79
N VAL A 180 8.67 27.58 -1.13
CA VAL A 180 7.72 26.68 -0.45
C VAL A 180 8.24 26.34 0.94
N ALA A 181 9.54 26.07 1.07
CA ALA A 181 10.16 25.77 2.36
C ALA A 181 10.11 26.94 3.36
N LEU A 182 10.23 28.20 2.92
CA LEU A 182 10.03 29.38 3.77
C LEU A 182 8.61 29.44 4.33
N ARG A 183 7.60 29.22 3.48
CA ARG A 183 6.19 29.22 3.89
C ARG A 183 5.85 28.01 4.77
N LEU A 184 6.50 26.87 4.51
CA LEU A 184 6.38 25.66 5.30
C LEU A 184 7.04 25.79 6.68
N ALA A 185 8.19 26.47 6.76
CA ALA A 185 8.85 26.84 8.00
C ALA A 185 7.97 27.78 8.82
N LEU A 186 7.40 28.82 8.20
CA LEU A 186 6.42 29.66 8.87
C LEU A 186 5.21 28.83 9.39
N ALA A 187 4.65 27.94 8.56
CA ALA A 187 3.56 27.04 8.97
C ALA A 187 3.93 26.09 10.13
N HIS A 188 5.18 25.62 10.21
CA HIS A 188 5.67 24.81 11.33
C HIS A 188 5.94 25.63 12.61
N MET A 189 6.20 26.94 12.51
CA MET A 189 6.27 27.84 13.68
C MET A 189 4.87 28.17 14.21
N ILE A 190 3.89 28.18 13.29
CA ILE A 190 2.46 28.43 13.54
C ILE A 190 1.81 27.19 14.19
N GLY A 191 1.50 26.16 13.41
CA GLY A 191 0.71 25.00 13.86
C GLY A 191 1.54 23.90 14.54
N GLY A 192 2.78 24.23 14.92
CA GLY A 192 3.77 23.31 15.46
C GLY A 192 4.19 22.19 14.50
N SER A 193 5.03 21.29 15.01
CA SER A 193 5.38 20.03 14.34
C SER A 193 5.93 19.03 15.36
N ARG A 194 5.80 17.73 15.07
CA ARG A 194 6.35 16.65 15.92
C ARG A 194 7.87 16.69 16.07
N LEU A 195 8.58 17.50 15.28
CA LEU A 195 10.04 17.57 15.23
C LEU A 195 10.62 18.99 15.43
N TRP A 196 9.85 19.99 15.89
CA TRP A 196 10.34 21.38 15.97
C TRP A 196 9.78 22.24 17.13
N THR A 197 10.59 23.16 17.67
CA THR A 197 10.42 23.84 18.99
C THR A 197 11.42 25.03 19.14
N VAL A 198 10.99 26.28 19.48
CA VAL A 198 11.81 27.53 19.78
C VAL A 198 11.02 28.54 20.68
N GLU A 199 11.59 29.18 21.73
CA GLU A 199 10.86 29.78 22.90
C GLU A 199 10.08 31.12 22.78
N ALA A 200 8.96 31.26 23.56
CA ALA A 200 8.29 32.54 23.89
C ALA A 200 8.57 32.98 25.34
N GLU A 201 8.90 34.26 25.52
CA GLU A 201 9.11 34.88 26.83
C GLU A 201 7.82 34.92 27.67
N PRO A 202 7.76 34.24 28.85
CA PRO A 202 6.54 34.14 29.67
C PRO A 202 6.13 35.44 30.36
N GLN A 203 7.02 36.44 30.46
CA GLN A 203 6.82 37.70 31.17
C GLN A 203 6.26 37.48 32.59
N ALA A 204 7.00 36.82 33.48
CA ALA A 204 6.55 36.61 34.86
C ALA A 204 6.64 37.91 35.70
N PRO A 205 5.53 38.49 36.19
CA PRO A 205 5.58 39.67 37.05
C PRO A 205 5.87 39.26 38.51
N ALA A 206 6.74 40.00 39.21
CA ALA A 206 7.18 39.64 40.55
C ALA A 206 6.08 39.73 41.65
N ASN A 207 4.96 40.38 41.36
CA ASN A 207 3.72 40.35 42.15
C ASN A 207 2.54 40.89 41.32
N GLU A 208 1.32 40.75 41.85
CA GLU A 208 0.06 41.16 41.21
C GLU A 208 -0.03 42.67 40.93
N ALA A 209 0.57 43.52 41.77
CA ALA A 209 0.58 44.97 41.54
C ALA A 209 1.49 45.35 40.35
N ILE A 210 2.62 44.67 40.18
CA ILE A 210 3.49 44.80 39.00
C ILE A 210 2.81 44.21 37.76
N ALA A 211 2.05 43.11 37.90
CA ALA A 211 1.24 42.55 36.82
C ALA A 211 0.23 43.60 36.32
N ALA A 212 -0.62 44.12 37.21
CA ALA A 212 -1.63 45.13 36.89
C ALA A 212 -1.03 46.41 36.30
N TRP A 213 0.10 46.90 36.84
CA TRP A 213 0.80 48.06 36.29
C TRP A 213 1.35 47.81 34.88
N ARG A 214 1.92 46.63 34.61
CA ARG A 214 2.50 46.31 33.30
C ARG A 214 1.46 46.34 32.18
N GLU A 215 0.23 45.90 32.44
CA GLU A 215 -0.84 45.94 31.43
C GLU A 215 -1.29 47.39 31.09
N THR A 216 -0.89 48.41 31.86
CA THR A 216 -1.14 49.82 31.53
C THR A 216 -0.07 50.45 30.63
N LEU A 217 1.02 49.74 30.31
CA LEU A 217 2.12 50.26 29.51
C LEU A 217 1.71 50.46 28.03
N PRO A 218 1.79 51.68 27.46
CA PRO A 218 1.39 51.92 26.07
C PRO A 218 2.20 51.11 25.05
N SER A 219 3.47 50.82 25.35
CA SER A 219 4.32 49.96 24.52
C SER A 219 3.86 48.49 24.53
N ARG A 220 3.37 47.99 25.67
CA ARG A 220 2.78 46.65 25.79
C ARG A 220 1.49 46.57 24.99
N GLN A 221 0.59 47.53 25.14
CA GLN A 221 -0.68 47.59 24.40
C GLN A 221 -0.48 47.73 22.88
N ALA A 222 0.50 48.52 22.44
CA ALA A 222 0.87 48.64 21.04
C ALA A 222 1.52 47.36 20.48
N PHE A 223 2.31 46.63 21.29
CA PHE A 223 2.84 45.32 20.91
C PHE A 223 1.75 44.25 20.88
N ASP A 224 0.86 44.22 21.87
CA ASP A 224 -0.24 43.24 21.93
C ASP A 224 -1.25 43.45 20.80
N THR A 225 -1.47 44.70 20.36
CA THR A 225 -2.20 45.00 19.11
C THR A 225 -1.52 44.34 17.91
N LYS A 226 -0.19 44.48 17.79
CA LYS A 226 0.61 43.84 16.74
C LYS A 226 0.68 42.32 16.86
N ARG A 227 0.62 41.80 18.08
CA ARG A 227 0.53 40.38 18.37
C ARG A 227 -0.82 39.83 17.91
N THR A 228 -1.93 40.54 18.14
CA THR A 228 -3.26 40.15 17.62
C THR A 228 -3.34 40.31 16.10
N GLU A 229 -2.81 41.38 15.52
CA GLU A 229 -2.65 41.54 14.05
C GLU A 229 -1.87 40.36 13.46
N ALA A 230 -0.76 39.97 14.08
CA ALA A 230 0.05 38.85 13.65
C ALA A 230 -0.66 37.50 13.84
N LEU A 231 -1.17 37.20 15.03
CA LEU A 231 -1.87 35.94 15.30
C LEU A 231 -3.06 35.75 14.35
N SER A 232 -3.83 36.80 14.04
CA SER A 232 -4.93 36.70 13.09
C SER A 232 -4.47 36.61 11.61
N ALA A 233 -3.34 37.23 11.27
CA ALA A 233 -2.69 37.00 9.96
C ALA A 233 -2.03 35.60 9.83
N LEU A 234 -1.85 34.89 10.95
CA LEU A 234 -1.22 33.56 11.05
C LEU A 234 -2.23 32.43 11.36
N GLY A 235 -3.46 32.76 11.78
CA GLY A 235 -4.51 31.80 12.17
C GLY A 235 -4.30 31.18 13.56
N LEU A 236 -3.84 31.97 14.54
CA LEU A 236 -3.39 31.53 15.87
C LEU A 236 -4.08 32.29 17.02
N GLU A 237 -5.30 32.77 16.84
CA GLU A 237 -5.99 33.65 17.80
C GLU A 237 -6.04 33.08 19.23
N ASP A 238 -6.06 31.76 19.40
CA ASP A 238 -6.10 31.05 20.69
C ASP A 238 -4.74 30.46 21.15
N GLU A 239 -3.63 30.69 20.43
CA GLU A 239 -2.34 29.99 20.65
C GLU A 239 -1.13 30.89 21.02
N PRO A 240 -0.09 30.33 21.67
CA PRO A 240 1.16 31.04 21.94
C PRO A 240 2.05 31.08 20.69
N LEU A 241 2.41 32.28 20.25
CA LEU A 241 3.25 32.56 19.07
C LEU A 241 4.63 31.83 19.01
N VAL A 242 5.11 31.21 20.10
CA VAL A 242 6.45 30.56 20.22
C VAL A 242 6.55 29.62 21.46
N ALA A 243 7.38 28.54 21.42
CA ALA A 243 7.86 27.63 22.52
C ALA A 243 8.89 26.59 21.95
N PHE A 244 10.09 26.19 22.43
CA PHE A 244 11.02 26.37 23.59
C PHE A 244 12.50 26.00 23.17
N ASP A 245 13.58 26.67 23.66
CA ASP A 245 15.01 26.19 23.70
C ASP A 245 15.82 26.97 24.78
N ALA A 246 16.62 26.27 25.60
CA ALA A 246 16.99 26.70 26.95
C ALA A 246 18.29 27.51 27.12
N SER A 247 19.22 27.55 26.15
CA SER A 247 20.59 28.07 26.38
C SER A 247 20.96 29.34 25.61
N GLY A 248 20.22 29.71 24.57
CA GLY A 248 20.45 30.89 23.72
C GLY A 248 21.72 30.85 22.84
N ALA A 249 22.83 30.32 23.34
CA ALA A 249 24.13 30.25 22.64
C ALA A 249 24.05 29.52 21.29
N ARG A 250 23.18 28.49 21.20
CA ARG A 250 22.85 27.76 19.97
C ARG A 250 22.32 28.70 18.88
N THR A 251 21.38 29.58 19.23
CA THR A 251 20.80 30.57 18.30
C THR A 251 21.82 31.65 17.95
N VAL A 252 22.58 32.17 18.93
CA VAL A 252 23.57 33.24 18.70
C VAL A 252 24.66 32.81 17.71
N ALA A 253 25.28 31.64 17.90
CA ALA A 253 26.37 31.18 17.03
C ALA A 253 25.91 30.96 15.57
N VAL A 254 24.71 30.42 15.38
CA VAL A 254 24.11 30.21 14.05
C VAL A 254 23.72 31.54 13.42
N PHE A 255 23.05 32.43 14.16
CA PHE A 255 22.61 33.74 13.67
C PHE A 255 23.80 34.61 13.24
N THR A 256 24.87 34.69 14.04
CA THR A 256 26.08 35.46 13.68
C THR A 256 26.67 35.00 12.35
N ARG A 257 26.68 33.70 12.06
CA ARG A 257 27.18 33.16 10.78
C ARG A 257 26.21 33.38 9.62
N LEU A 258 24.89 33.35 9.86
CA LEU A 258 23.89 33.62 8.83
C LEU A 258 23.91 35.10 8.38
N MET A 259 24.23 36.04 9.27
CA MET A 259 24.39 37.46 8.93
C MET A 259 25.56 37.76 7.97
N GLU A 260 26.46 36.80 7.74
CA GLU A 260 27.57 36.91 6.77
C GLU A 260 27.20 36.31 5.38
N ILE A 261 26.00 35.75 5.23
CA ILE A 261 25.55 35.02 4.05
C ILE A 261 24.43 35.81 3.35
N PRO A 262 24.45 35.97 2.02
CA PRO A 262 23.36 36.65 1.30
C PRO A 262 22.01 35.95 1.47
N ASP A 263 20.91 36.72 1.58
CA ASP A 263 19.55 36.23 1.81
C ASP A 263 19.15 35.05 0.89
N LYS A 264 19.56 35.09 -0.38
CA LYS A 264 19.32 34.02 -1.37
C LYS A 264 19.88 32.67 -0.94
N ASP A 265 21.05 32.67 -0.30
CA ASP A 265 21.74 31.47 0.17
C ASP A 265 21.30 31.10 1.59
N VAL A 266 20.88 32.07 2.41
CA VAL A 266 20.14 31.80 3.66
C VAL A 266 18.82 31.07 3.37
N LEU A 267 18.06 31.48 2.34
CA LEU A 267 16.83 30.80 1.92
C LEU A 267 17.08 29.37 1.41
N ARG A 268 18.22 29.11 0.76
CA ARG A 268 18.63 27.75 0.37
C ARG A 268 18.99 26.88 1.57
N LEU A 269 19.69 27.44 2.56
CA LEU A 269 19.98 26.74 3.82
C LEU A 269 18.70 26.46 4.60
N LEU A 270 17.76 27.42 4.65
CA LEU A 270 16.42 27.23 5.22
C LEU A 270 15.67 26.10 4.50
N ALA A 271 15.76 26.01 3.17
CA ALA A 271 15.11 24.97 2.39
C ALA A 271 15.60 23.57 2.79
N VAL A 272 16.92 23.38 2.88
CA VAL A 272 17.52 22.12 3.33
C VAL A 272 17.12 21.82 4.78
N VAL A 273 17.25 22.78 5.70
CA VAL A 273 16.91 22.56 7.13
C VAL A 273 15.43 22.23 7.33
N MET A 274 14.53 22.86 6.58
CA MET A 274 13.10 22.53 6.61
C MET A 274 12.85 21.13 6.03
N ALA A 275 13.55 20.76 4.95
CA ALA A 275 13.45 19.44 4.33
C ALA A 275 13.94 18.31 5.27
N GLU A 276 15.00 18.55 6.06
CA GLU A 276 15.47 17.61 7.11
C GLU A 276 14.42 17.40 8.21
N ALA A 277 13.67 18.44 8.60
CA ALA A 277 12.71 18.40 9.69
C ALA A 277 11.31 17.85 9.31
N LEU A 278 11.11 17.40 8.07
CA LEU A 278 9.84 16.80 7.64
C LEU A 278 9.60 15.44 8.30
N SER A 279 8.41 15.23 8.86
CA SER A 279 8.03 13.96 9.49
C SER A 279 7.50 12.93 8.49
N THR A 280 8.11 11.75 8.45
CA THR A 280 7.69 10.58 7.65
C THR A 280 6.29 10.08 8.03
N GLY A 281 5.57 9.47 7.08
CA GLY A 281 4.25 8.86 7.34
C GLY A 281 3.16 9.84 7.77
N THR A 282 3.25 11.11 7.36
CA THR A 282 2.28 12.16 7.67
C THR A 282 1.57 12.67 6.42
N ILE A 283 0.34 13.16 6.56
CA ILE A 283 -0.44 13.77 5.47
C ILE A 283 0.28 14.95 4.81
N LEU A 284 1.24 15.57 5.50
CA LEU A 284 2.07 16.64 4.97
C LEU A 284 2.92 16.16 3.78
N VAL A 285 3.44 14.93 3.82
CA VAL A 285 4.20 14.34 2.70
C VAL A 285 3.31 14.22 1.46
N ASP A 286 2.04 13.86 1.65
CA ASP A 286 1.06 13.76 0.58
C ASP A 286 0.68 15.12 -0.01
N SER A 287 0.43 16.12 0.85
CA SER A 287 0.12 17.50 0.44
C SER A 287 1.29 18.16 -0.30
N LEU A 288 2.52 18.01 0.19
CA LEU A 288 3.72 18.58 -0.44
C LEU A 288 4.08 17.86 -1.74
N GLY A 289 3.96 16.53 -1.78
CA GLY A 289 4.20 15.75 -3.00
C GLY A 289 3.24 16.10 -4.14
N ALA A 290 1.97 16.38 -3.82
CA ALA A 290 1.00 16.90 -4.77
C ALA A 290 1.31 18.36 -5.19
N LEU A 291 1.57 19.25 -4.22
CA LEU A 291 1.86 20.68 -4.47
C LEU A 291 3.09 20.89 -5.36
N LEU A 292 4.16 20.12 -5.12
CA LEU A 292 5.42 20.21 -5.85
C LEU A 292 5.45 19.31 -7.11
N ASN A 293 4.37 18.59 -7.41
CA ASN A 293 4.25 17.65 -8.54
C ASN A 293 5.37 16.60 -8.57
N VAL A 294 5.67 16.00 -7.41
CA VAL A 294 6.82 15.10 -7.22
C VAL A 294 6.60 13.75 -7.90
N ASP A 295 7.36 13.47 -8.95
CA ASP A 295 7.42 12.13 -9.54
C ASP A 295 8.51 11.27 -8.87
N VAL A 296 8.08 10.37 -7.99
CA VAL A 296 8.94 9.36 -7.33
C VAL A 296 9.66 8.47 -8.34
N GLY A 297 9.10 8.25 -9.53
CA GLY A 297 9.69 7.45 -10.61
C GLY A 297 11.00 8.00 -11.17
N THR A 298 11.33 9.28 -10.88
CA THR A 298 12.63 9.88 -11.22
C THR A 298 13.78 9.41 -10.32
N ALA A 299 13.48 9.01 -9.09
CA ALA A 299 14.46 8.70 -8.04
C ALA A 299 14.39 7.25 -7.55
N TRP A 300 13.28 6.55 -7.77
CA TRP A 300 13.06 5.18 -7.31
C TRP A 300 12.25 4.33 -8.32
N GLN A 301 12.60 3.05 -8.41
CA GLN A 301 11.90 2.04 -9.19
C GLN A 301 11.68 0.78 -8.33
N ALA A 302 10.65 -0.01 -8.65
CA ALA A 302 10.32 -1.20 -7.88
C ALA A 302 11.44 -2.27 -7.94
N ASP A 303 12.02 -2.55 -6.78
CA ASP A 303 13.16 -3.45 -6.58
C ASP A 303 12.76 -4.78 -5.92
N ASP A 304 13.73 -5.67 -5.72
CA ASP A 304 13.50 -6.97 -5.09
C ASP A 304 12.99 -6.85 -3.64
N LEU A 305 13.48 -5.87 -2.89
CA LEU A 305 13.02 -5.60 -1.52
C LEU A 305 11.54 -5.23 -1.48
N PHE A 306 11.10 -4.32 -2.36
CA PHE A 306 9.69 -4.01 -2.53
C PHE A 306 8.88 -5.25 -2.91
N PHE A 307 9.30 -5.99 -3.93
CA PHE A 307 8.57 -7.18 -4.35
C PHE A 307 8.48 -8.25 -3.27
N ASP A 308 9.47 -8.42 -2.39
CA ASP A 308 9.44 -9.41 -1.32
C ASP A 308 8.58 -8.98 -0.12
N LEU A 309 8.46 -7.67 0.13
CA LEU A 309 7.54 -7.10 1.13
C LEU A 309 6.06 -7.09 0.66
N VAL A 310 5.79 -7.03 -0.65
CA VAL A 310 4.43 -7.19 -1.20
C VAL A 310 4.01 -8.67 -1.13
N ARG A 311 3.42 -9.08 0.00
CA ARG A 311 2.99 -10.48 0.25
C ARG A 311 1.54 -10.79 -0.11
N ASP A 312 0.77 -9.79 -0.53
CA ASP A 312 -0.67 -9.93 -0.76
C ASP A 312 -1.00 -10.30 -2.22
N ARG A 313 -1.76 -11.39 -2.42
CA ARG A 313 -1.99 -11.99 -3.75
C ARG A 313 -2.95 -11.19 -4.63
N GLU A 314 -3.90 -10.48 -4.01
CA GLU A 314 -4.82 -9.57 -4.69
C GLU A 314 -4.03 -8.37 -5.24
N VAL A 315 -3.23 -7.73 -4.36
CA VAL A 315 -2.32 -6.63 -4.69
C VAL A 315 -1.33 -7.03 -5.80
N VAL A 316 -0.66 -8.18 -5.70
CA VAL A 316 0.27 -8.65 -6.75
C VAL A 316 -0.44 -8.85 -8.10
N SER A 317 -1.69 -9.33 -8.10
CA SER A 317 -2.46 -9.53 -9.33
C SER A 317 -2.87 -8.18 -9.94
N ALA A 318 -3.26 -7.20 -9.12
CA ALA A 318 -3.56 -5.84 -9.58
C ALA A 318 -2.30 -5.07 -10.05
N MET A 319 -1.14 -5.30 -9.42
CA MET A 319 0.15 -4.79 -9.90
C MET A 319 0.53 -5.39 -11.26
N LEU A 320 0.26 -6.68 -11.50
CA LEU A 320 0.48 -7.28 -12.81
C LEU A 320 -0.40 -6.62 -13.88
N THR A 321 -1.68 -6.38 -13.59
CA THR A 321 -2.60 -5.62 -14.46
C THR A 321 -2.09 -4.20 -14.77
N ASP A 322 -1.58 -3.47 -13.78
CA ASP A 322 -0.98 -2.13 -13.99
C ASP A 322 0.29 -2.15 -14.87
N VAL A 323 0.96 -3.30 -15.04
CA VAL A 323 2.24 -3.43 -15.78
C VAL A 323 2.08 -4.00 -17.19
N ILE A 324 1.30 -5.08 -17.36
CA ILE A 324 1.11 -5.76 -18.66
C ILE A 324 -0.26 -5.51 -19.31
N GLY A 325 -1.13 -4.75 -18.65
CA GLY A 325 -2.50 -4.50 -19.10
C GLY A 325 -3.45 -5.66 -18.78
N GLU A 326 -4.73 -5.32 -18.60
CA GLU A 326 -5.76 -6.24 -18.12
C GLU A 326 -5.92 -7.48 -19.02
N THR A 327 -5.97 -7.29 -20.34
CA THR A 327 -6.13 -8.37 -21.32
C THR A 327 -5.03 -9.44 -21.20
N ALA A 328 -3.79 -9.03 -20.93
CA ALA A 328 -2.66 -9.96 -20.79
C ALA A 328 -2.55 -10.53 -19.36
N ALA A 329 -3.01 -9.80 -18.34
CA ALA A 329 -3.03 -10.28 -16.95
C ALA A 329 -4.05 -11.40 -16.72
N ARG A 330 -5.18 -11.39 -17.44
CA ARG A 330 -6.23 -12.43 -17.40
C ARG A 330 -5.68 -13.85 -17.63
N SER A 331 -4.75 -14.03 -18.57
CA SER A 331 -4.11 -15.33 -18.84
C SER A 331 -3.32 -15.91 -17.66
N TYR A 332 -2.99 -15.09 -16.66
CA TYR A 332 -2.23 -15.47 -15.47
C TYR A 332 -3.08 -15.41 -14.18
N LEU A 333 -4.42 -15.43 -14.29
CA LEU A 333 -5.31 -15.20 -13.15
C LEU A 333 -5.07 -16.21 -12.00
N THR A 334 -4.87 -17.49 -12.32
CA THR A 334 -4.57 -18.57 -11.36
C THR A 334 -3.10 -18.67 -10.95
N ASP A 335 -2.18 -17.92 -11.57
CA ASP A 335 -0.75 -18.04 -11.28
C ASP A 335 -0.40 -17.68 -9.82
N THR A 336 0.63 -18.35 -9.31
CA THR A 336 1.19 -18.08 -7.98
C THR A 336 1.71 -16.64 -7.89
N GLY A 337 1.64 -16.05 -6.69
CA GLY A 337 2.17 -14.70 -6.45
C GLY A 337 3.65 -14.56 -6.83
N THR A 338 4.45 -15.63 -6.69
CA THR A 338 5.86 -15.67 -7.11
C THR A 338 6.00 -15.61 -8.64
N LYS A 339 5.22 -16.42 -9.38
CA LYS A 339 5.21 -16.41 -10.85
C LYS A 339 4.75 -15.03 -11.38
N LYS A 340 3.69 -14.45 -10.80
CA LYS A 340 3.22 -13.09 -11.11
C LYS A 340 4.28 -12.01 -10.87
N LYS A 341 4.99 -12.02 -9.73
CA LYS A 341 6.11 -11.10 -9.47
C LYS A 341 7.27 -11.27 -10.46
N ALA A 342 7.58 -12.49 -10.87
CA ALA A 342 8.59 -12.76 -11.89
C ALA A 342 8.17 -12.23 -13.28
N LEU A 343 6.89 -12.36 -13.63
CA LEU A 343 6.32 -11.77 -14.86
C LEU A 343 6.37 -10.24 -14.85
N ILE A 344 6.11 -9.58 -13.71
CA ILE A 344 6.28 -8.13 -13.55
C ILE A 344 7.73 -7.74 -13.83
N ARG A 345 8.72 -8.33 -13.13
CA ARG A 345 10.15 -8.05 -13.33
C ARG A 345 10.56 -8.21 -14.80
N LYS A 346 10.18 -9.32 -15.44
CA LYS A 346 10.47 -9.58 -16.87
C LYS A 346 9.86 -8.52 -17.79
N ALA A 347 8.63 -8.08 -17.54
CA ALA A 347 7.99 -7.04 -18.34
C ALA A 347 8.67 -5.66 -18.19
N LEU A 348 9.09 -5.29 -16.98
CA LEU A 348 9.81 -4.02 -16.72
C LEU A 348 11.22 -4.02 -17.34
N ASN A 349 11.90 -5.17 -17.34
CA ASN A 349 13.21 -5.32 -17.97
C ASN A 349 13.11 -5.34 -19.52
N GLY A 350 12.16 -6.10 -20.06
CA GLY A 350 12.11 -6.51 -21.47
C GLY A 350 12.54 -7.98 -21.70
N ASP A 351 12.64 -8.78 -20.64
CA ASP A 351 13.20 -10.13 -20.66
C ASP A 351 12.22 -11.15 -21.27
N GLY A 352 12.26 -11.31 -22.58
CA GLY A 352 11.41 -12.24 -23.33
C GLY A 352 9.97 -11.75 -23.55
N ARG A 353 9.69 -10.46 -23.32
CA ARG A 353 8.42 -9.79 -23.63
C ARG A 353 8.70 -8.37 -24.12
N THR A 354 7.75 -7.74 -24.80
CA THR A 354 7.79 -6.30 -25.05
C THR A 354 7.98 -5.55 -23.73
N LYS A 355 9.02 -4.71 -23.64
CA LYS A 355 9.33 -3.93 -22.45
C LYS A 355 8.17 -2.98 -22.13
N ALA A 356 7.69 -3.03 -20.89
CA ALA A 356 6.68 -2.11 -20.38
C ALA A 356 7.23 -0.67 -20.28
N GLY A 357 6.33 0.31 -20.24
CA GLY A 357 6.70 1.69 -19.92
C GLY A 357 7.19 1.83 -18.47
N PRO A 358 7.71 3.01 -18.08
CA PRO A 358 8.05 3.29 -16.68
C PRO A 358 6.80 3.08 -15.81
N TRP A 359 6.89 2.14 -14.87
CA TRP A 359 5.80 1.78 -13.97
C TRP A 359 6.11 2.18 -12.54
N LEU A 360 5.14 2.86 -11.92
CA LEU A 360 5.20 3.26 -10.52
C LEU A 360 3.99 2.69 -9.77
N PRO A 361 4.20 1.92 -8.67
CA PRO A 361 3.11 1.43 -7.83
C PRO A 361 2.19 2.55 -7.35
N ARG A 362 0.89 2.26 -7.20
CA ARG A 362 -0.12 3.23 -6.74
C ARG A 362 0.25 3.86 -5.39
N TYR A 363 0.91 3.10 -4.53
CA TYR A 363 1.47 3.51 -3.24
C TYR A 363 2.50 4.65 -3.30
N MET A 364 3.10 4.94 -4.45
CA MET A 364 4.14 5.98 -4.59
C MET A 364 3.62 7.25 -5.30
N ARG A 365 2.31 7.32 -5.61
CA ARG A 365 1.68 8.49 -6.26
C ARG A 365 1.15 9.48 -5.22
N PHE A 366 1.02 10.76 -5.56
CA PHE A 366 0.45 11.78 -4.68
C PHE A 366 -0.95 12.19 -5.18
N PRO A 367 -2.01 12.10 -4.35
CA PRO A 367 -2.07 11.47 -3.02
C PRO A 367 -1.94 9.92 -3.08
N LEU A 368 -1.66 9.28 -1.94
CA LEU A 368 -1.42 7.84 -1.83
C LEU A 368 -2.64 7.02 -2.31
N ALA A 369 -2.46 6.22 -3.37
CA ALA A 369 -3.51 5.38 -3.95
C ALA A 369 -3.37 3.89 -3.60
N ARG A 370 -4.51 3.22 -3.43
CA ARG A 370 -4.66 1.80 -3.05
C ARG A 370 -4.98 0.88 -4.24
N TYR A 371 -4.85 -0.42 -4.04
CA TYR A 371 -5.22 -1.48 -5.00
C TYR A 371 -6.55 -2.16 -4.68
N THR A 372 -6.98 -2.19 -3.41
CA THR A 372 -8.17 -2.89 -2.93
C THR A 372 -9.01 -1.97 -2.03
N ASP A 373 -10.21 -2.35 -1.62
CA ASP A 373 -11.05 -1.51 -0.73
C ASP A 373 -10.70 -1.60 0.77
N ARG A 374 -9.62 -2.32 1.12
CA ARG A 374 -9.15 -2.50 2.49
C ARG A 374 -8.55 -1.21 3.08
N PRO A 375 -8.46 -1.08 4.42
CA PRO A 375 -7.62 -0.05 5.04
C PRO A 375 -6.16 -0.26 4.62
N LEU A 376 -5.46 0.84 4.30
CA LEU A 376 -4.06 0.78 3.85
C LEU A 376 -3.14 0.21 4.94
N THR A 377 -3.30 0.63 6.19
CA THR A 377 -2.48 0.21 7.33
C THR A 377 -3.35 -0.22 8.52
N ALA A 378 -2.77 -0.97 9.46
CA ALA A 378 -3.51 -1.54 10.61
C ALA A 378 -4.05 -0.48 11.58
N ARG A 379 -3.41 0.69 11.65
CA ARG A 379 -3.98 1.87 12.29
C ARG A 379 -4.76 2.61 11.22
N GLY A 380 -6.09 2.71 11.36
CA GLY A 380 -6.86 3.64 10.56
C GLY A 380 -6.20 5.03 10.67
N THR A 381 -6.08 5.74 9.55
CA THR A 381 -5.47 7.06 9.52
C THR A 381 -6.25 7.98 10.45
N HIS A 382 -5.68 8.29 11.62
CA HIS A 382 -6.17 9.34 12.50
C HIS A 382 -5.93 10.67 11.81
N VAL A 383 -6.88 11.03 10.95
CA VAL A 383 -7.23 12.41 10.67
C VAL A 383 -7.78 12.95 11.99
N GLY A 384 -6.96 13.74 12.67
CA GLY A 384 -7.41 14.70 13.68
C GLY A 384 -7.82 15.99 12.97
#